data_AF-A0A975JH00-F1
#
_entry.id   AF-A0A975JH00-F1
#
_cell.length_a   1.000
_cell.length_b   1.000
_cell.length_c   1.000
_cell.angle_alpha   90.00
_cell.angle_beta   90.00
_cell.angle_gamma   90.00
#
_symmetry.space_group_name_H-M   'P 1'
#
loop_
_entity.id
_entity.type
_entity.pdbx_description
1 polymer ?
#
loop_
_entity_poly.entity_id
_entity_poly.type
_entity_poly.pdbx_seq_one_letter_code
_entity_poly.pdbx_strand_id
1 'polypeptide(L)'
;MSDDSVQPEAVMDYNTDPWDPEARRKETATDAPDLDVRVVPDVEPIALADATRTQACVPVALQDAIFGTRTAARFSFAVIDGAKIDGLAELLETSGLPHRCLYTKDSGLQDVAPWLVELHDGTPFVRSLFTVGDAPWALWGRGWGTVLRSAMPLDALYAHLRHFTQVRLDGPKPVFFRFWEPRVMARYLFNHHDTARENLLALMGEGEIICVDWWNDIAVHAQARVAAERPRHWPHLREDLDRIRLQIYCETLTDELGERVPRWAILINPSGLKQ
;
A
#
# COMPACT_ATOMS: atom_id res chain seq x y z
N MET A 1 -9.81 28.98 -48.09
CA MET A 1 -9.07 27.70 -48.04
C MET A 1 -8.17 27.79 -46.83
N SER A 2 -8.69 27.36 -45.68
CA SER A 2 -7.94 27.26 -44.42
C SER A 2 -7.17 25.95 -44.43
N ASP A 3 -5.87 26.06 -44.18
CA ASP A 3 -4.89 24.99 -44.15
C ASP A 3 -4.83 24.42 -42.72
N ASP A 4 -5.61 23.37 -42.45
CA ASP A 4 -5.59 22.62 -41.19
C ASP A 4 -4.42 21.63 -41.21
N SER A 5 -3.25 22.10 -40.77
CA SER A 5 -2.12 21.23 -40.47
C SER A 5 -2.31 20.57 -39.09
N VAL A 6 -3.01 19.44 -39.09
CA VAL A 6 -3.08 18.53 -37.93
C VAL A 6 -1.66 18.00 -37.67
N GLN A 7 -1.11 18.29 -36.50
CA GLN A 7 0.15 17.70 -36.06
C GLN A 7 -0.03 16.20 -35.83
N PRO A 8 0.94 15.34 -36.20
CA PRO A 8 0.83 13.91 -35.97
C PRO A 8 0.82 13.64 -34.46
N GLU A 9 -0.24 12.96 -33.99
CA GLU A 9 -0.32 12.43 -32.64
C GLU A 9 0.92 11.57 -32.35
N ALA A 10 1.48 11.73 -31.16
CA ALA A 10 2.61 10.94 -30.71
C ALA A 10 2.23 9.46 -30.77
N VAL A 11 2.88 8.71 -31.67
CA VAL A 11 2.76 7.26 -31.74
C VAL A 11 3.40 6.71 -30.48
N MET A 12 2.56 6.33 -29.51
CA MET A 12 2.99 5.59 -28.32
C MET A 12 3.61 4.27 -28.79
N ASP A 13 4.88 4.06 -28.43
CA ASP A 13 5.59 2.81 -28.74
C ASP A 13 5.08 1.70 -27.82
N TYR A 14 4.24 0.81 -28.37
CA TYR A 14 3.66 -0.33 -27.64
C TYR A 14 4.61 -1.52 -27.50
N ASN A 15 5.86 -1.43 -28.00
CA ASN A 15 6.87 -2.48 -27.81
C ASN A 15 7.61 -2.40 -26.47
N THR A 16 7.41 -1.33 -25.68
CA THR A 16 7.87 -1.31 -24.30
C THR A 16 6.84 -2.07 -23.47
N ASP A 17 7.21 -3.21 -22.88
CA ASP A 17 6.37 -3.89 -21.91
C ASP A 17 6.16 -2.94 -20.71
N PRO A 18 4.95 -2.40 -20.49
CA PRO A 18 4.70 -1.48 -19.39
C PRO A 18 4.84 -2.18 -18.02
N TRP A 19 5.07 -3.50 -18.01
CA TRP A 19 5.20 -4.35 -16.83
C TRP A 19 6.60 -4.94 -16.65
N ASP A 20 7.61 -4.52 -17.42
CA ASP A 20 8.99 -5.02 -17.26
C ASP A 20 9.55 -4.67 -15.84
N PRO A 21 9.85 -5.68 -15.00
CA PRO A 21 10.45 -5.47 -13.69
C PRO A 21 11.85 -4.85 -13.76
N GLU A 22 12.62 -5.05 -14.84
CA GLU A 22 13.93 -4.42 -15.05
C GLU A 22 13.82 -2.95 -15.46
N ALA A 23 12.81 -2.58 -16.26
CA ALA A 23 12.49 -1.19 -16.56
C ALA A 23 12.11 -0.41 -15.29
N ARG A 24 11.31 -1.02 -14.40
CA ARG A 24 10.95 -0.41 -13.09
C ARG A 24 12.12 -0.31 -12.12
N ARG A 25 13.03 -1.29 -12.12
CA ARG A 25 14.30 -1.20 -11.36
C ARG A 25 15.16 -0.01 -11.80
N LYS A 26 15.04 0.43 -13.06
CA LYS A 26 15.75 1.57 -13.62
C LYS A 26 14.98 2.90 -13.50
N GLU A 27 13.66 2.88 -13.31
CA GLU A 27 12.82 4.07 -13.14
C GLU A 27 12.77 4.62 -11.69
N THR A 28 13.31 3.92 -10.71
CA THR A 28 13.39 4.40 -9.33
C THR A 28 14.53 5.40 -9.12
N ALA A 29 14.27 6.65 -9.51
CA ALA A 29 14.70 7.86 -8.83
C ALA A 29 13.97 9.05 -9.44
N THR A 30 12.66 9.18 -9.23
CA THR A 30 12.06 10.51 -9.35
C THR A 30 12.58 11.30 -8.16
N ASP A 31 13.57 12.15 -8.43
CA ASP A 31 14.21 13.08 -7.49
C ASP A 31 13.23 14.21 -7.09
N ALA A 32 11.99 13.83 -6.75
CA ALA A 32 10.96 14.75 -6.31
C ALA A 32 11.25 15.12 -4.85
N PRO A 33 11.49 16.40 -4.55
CA PRO A 33 12.03 16.83 -3.25
C PRO A 33 11.10 16.57 -2.06
N ASP A 34 9.82 16.28 -2.33
CA ASP A 34 8.71 16.21 -1.39
C ASP A 34 8.23 14.78 -1.11
N LEU A 35 8.34 13.84 -2.06
CA LEU A 35 7.99 12.42 -1.87
C LEU A 35 9.04 11.54 -2.55
N ASP A 36 9.71 10.74 -1.73
CA ASP A 36 10.70 9.75 -2.14
C ASP A 36 10.07 8.36 -2.10
N VAL A 37 10.04 7.64 -3.22
CA VAL A 37 9.44 6.30 -3.33
C VAL A 37 10.47 5.33 -3.87
N ARG A 38 10.74 4.26 -3.11
CA ARG A 38 11.72 3.23 -3.47
C ARG A 38 11.18 1.82 -3.27
N VAL A 39 11.72 0.90 -4.06
CA VAL A 39 11.50 -0.54 -3.90
C VAL A 39 12.57 -1.10 -2.97
N VAL A 40 12.15 -1.88 -1.98
CA VAL A 40 12.99 -2.70 -1.12
C VAL A 40 12.93 -4.14 -1.65
N PRO A 41 14.01 -4.67 -2.23
CA PRO A 41 14.04 -6.04 -2.74
C PRO A 41 14.25 -7.06 -1.62
N ASP A 42 14.15 -8.34 -1.97
CA ASP A 42 14.55 -9.49 -1.15
C ASP A 42 13.87 -9.52 0.23
N VAL A 43 12.56 -9.22 0.25
CA VAL A 43 11.74 -9.22 1.46
C VAL A 43 11.25 -10.64 1.75
N GLU A 44 12.14 -11.44 2.33
CA GLU A 44 11.83 -12.82 2.73
C GLU A 44 11.02 -12.87 4.04
N PRO A 45 9.95 -13.67 4.13
CA PRO A 45 9.22 -13.86 5.36
C PRO A 45 10.05 -14.58 6.42
N ILE A 46 9.64 -14.44 7.68
CA ILE A 46 10.15 -15.28 8.77
C ILE A 46 9.56 -16.67 8.61
N ALA A 47 10.41 -17.71 8.54
CA ALA A 47 9.95 -19.09 8.54
C ALA A 47 9.37 -19.48 9.91
N LEU A 48 8.30 -20.29 9.91
CA LEU A 48 7.65 -20.76 11.14
C LEU A 48 8.62 -21.43 12.13
N ALA A 49 9.59 -22.20 11.61
CA ALA A 49 10.61 -22.88 12.40
C ALA A 49 11.55 -21.91 13.13
N ASP A 50 11.75 -20.71 12.57
CA ASP A 50 12.64 -19.68 13.10
C ASP A 50 11.90 -18.70 13.99
N ALA A 51 10.57 -18.57 13.85
CA ALA A 51 9.75 -17.69 14.67
C ALA A 51 9.89 -17.91 16.18
N THR A 52 10.27 -19.12 16.62
CA THR A 52 10.52 -19.45 18.04
C THR A 52 11.99 -19.33 18.46
N ARG A 53 12.90 -19.16 17.51
CA ARG A 53 14.36 -19.21 17.72
C ARG A 53 15.07 -17.89 17.52
N THR A 54 14.51 -17.02 16.67
CA THR A 54 15.05 -15.69 16.39
C THR A 54 14.44 -14.64 17.32
N GLN A 55 15.20 -13.59 17.64
CA GLN A 55 14.62 -12.39 18.26
C GLN A 55 13.95 -11.48 17.22
N ALA A 56 14.28 -11.61 15.92
CA ALA A 56 13.77 -10.75 14.85
C ALA A 56 12.25 -10.86 14.67
N CYS A 57 11.55 -9.72 14.68
CA CYS A 57 10.10 -9.68 14.51
C CYS A 57 9.66 -9.29 13.10
N VAL A 58 10.59 -8.88 12.24
CA VAL A 58 10.33 -8.48 10.85
C VAL A 58 11.43 -9.04 9.93
N PRO A 59 11.22 -9.11 8.60
CA PRO A 59 12.26 -9.44 7.64
C PRO A 59 13.46 -8.53 7.80
N VAL A 60 14.67 -9.07 7.63
CA VAL A 60 15.92 -8.30 7.79
C VAL A 60 15.93 -7.07 6.88
N ALA A 61 15.44 -7.20 5.64
CA ALA A 61 15.33 -6.10 4.68
C ALA A 61 14.42 -4.95 5.15
N LEU A 62 13.49 -5.21 6.09
CA LEU A 62 12.52 -4.25 6.58
C LEU A 62 12.82 -3.71 7.97
N GLN A 63 13.81 -4.23 8.69
CA GLN A 63 14.10 -3.82 10.08
C GLN A 63 14.27 -2.30 10.21
N ASP A 64 15.17 -1.72 9.41
CA ASP A 64 15.44 -0.28 9.42
C ASP A 64 14.29 0.53 8.84
N ALA A 65 13.55 -0.02 7.86
CA ALA A 65 12.41 0.66 7.26
C ALA A 65 11.20 0.73 8.20
N ILE A 66 11.00 -0.28 9.05
CA ILE A 66 9.86 -0.36 9.98
C ILE A 66 10.18 0.35 11.29
N PHE A 67 11.37 0.13 11.87
CA PHE A 67 11.71 0.68 13.20
C PHE A 67 12.63 1.89 13.14
N GLY A 68 13.15 2.23 11.96
CA GLY A 68 14.08 3.34 11.77
C GLY A 68 15.50 3.02 12.22
N THR A 69 16.41 3.90 11.81
CA THR A 69 17.72 4.01 12.43
C THR A 69 17.61 4.92 13.67
N ARG A 70 18.51 4.75 14.64
CA ARG A 70 18.46 5.35 16.01
C ARG A 70 18.44 6.89 16.09
N THR A 71 18.27 7.61 14.99
CA THR A 71 18.52 9.06 14.85
C THR A 71 17.26 9.93 14.83
N ALA A 72 16.04 9.37 14.69
CA ALA A 72 14.80 10.13 14.77
C ALA A 72 13.72 9.38 15.58
N ALA A 73 13.17 10.03 16.61
CA ALA A 73 12.09 9.48 17.43
C ALA A 73 10.77 9.49 16.64
N ARG A 74 10.54 8.42 15.87
CA ARG A 74 9.25 8.12 15.23
C ARG A 74 8.67 6.85 15.83
N PHE A 75 7.35 6.80 15.88
CA PHE A 75 6.60 5.59 16.20
C PHE A 75 6.36 4.79 14.93
N SER A 76 6.27 3.49 15.09
CA SER A 76 5.95 2.54 14.02
C SER A 76 4.55 2.02 14.25
N PHE A 77 3.74 1.99 13.20
CA PHE A 77 2.36 1.53 13.27
C PHE A 77 2.06 0.58 12.12
N ALA A 78 1.06 -0.28 12.31
CA ALA A 78 0.38 -0.97 11.22
C ALA A 78 -1.05 -0.47 11.11
N VAL A 79 -1.55 -0.34 9.88
CA VAL A 79 -2.99 -0.28 9.62
C VAL A 79 -3.40 -1.63 9.08
N ILE A 80 -4.04 -2.42 9.93
CA ILE A 80 -4.37 -3.83 9.69
C ILE A 80 -5.83 -3.95 9.24
N ASP A 81 -6.06 -4.68 8.18
CA ASP A 81 -7.37 -4.92 7.58
C ASP A 81 -8.16 -5.97 8.35
N GLY A 82 -9.14 -5.54 9.15
CA GLY A 82 -10.02 -6.44 9.89
C GLY A 82 -10.81 -7.38 8.99
N ALA A 83 -11.12 -6.99 7.75
CA ALA A 83 -11.84 -7.87 6.83
C ALA A 83 -11.02 -9.09 6.35
N LYS A 84 -9.70 -9.12 6.63
CA LYS A 84 -8.80 -10.21 6.23
C LYS A 84 -8.33 -11.09 7.38
N ILE A 85 -8.60 -10.67 8.63
CA ILE A 85 -8.15 -11.37 9.83
C ILE A 85 -9.34 -11.57 10.76
N ASP A 86 -9.82 -12.81 10.80
CA ASP A 86 -10.87 -13.21 11.74
C ASP A 86 -10.41 -13.00 13.19
N GLY A 87 -11.27 -12.36 14.01
CA GLY A 87 -10.98 -12.10 15.42
C GLY A 87 -9.83 -11.13 15.68
N LEU A 88 -9.55 -10.20 14.75
CA LEU A 88 -8.45 -9.25 14.89
C LEU A 88 -8.54 -8.42 16.18
N ALA A 89 -9.74 -8.01 16.60
CA ALA A 89 -9.93 -7.22 17.81
C ALA A 89 -9.45 -7.99 19.05
N GLU A 90 -9.85 -9.26 19.18
CA GLU A 90 -9.44 -10.14 20.28
C GLU A 90 -7.93 -10.43 20.26
N LEU A 91 -7.35 -10.60 19.06
CA LEU A 91 -5.90 -10.75 18.90
C LEU A 91 -5.14 -9.51 19.39
N LEU A 92 -5.63 -8.31 19.07
CA LEU A 92 -5.02 -7.05 19.49
C LEU A 92 -5.16 -6.83 21.00
N GLU A 93 -6.32 -7.10 21.58
CA GLU A 93 -6.51 -7.05 23.04
C GLU A 93 -5.56 -8.02 23.75
N THR A 94 -5.40 -9.25 23.22
CA THR A 94 -4.49 -10.26 23.78
C THR A 94 -3.02 -9.85 23.63
N SER A 95 -2.67 -9.14 22.55
CA SER A 95 -1.29 -8.69 22.32
C SER A 95 -0.80 -7.65 23.34
N GLY A 96 -1.72 -6.91 23.96
CA GLY A 96 -1.42 -5.78 24.84
C GLY A 96 -0.81 -4.56 24.13
N LEU A 97 -0.68 -4.59 22.79
CA LEU A 97 -0.16 -3.45 22.03
C LEU A 97 -1.18 -2.30 22.01
N PRO A 98 -0.73 -1.03 22.09
CA PRO A 98 -1.62 0.12 21.91
C PRO A 98 -2.30 0.09 20.53
N HIS A 99 -3.63 0.16 20.48
CA HIS A 99 -4.38 0.08 19.23
C HIS A 99 -5.70 0.87 19.24
N ARG A 100 -6.21 1.17 18.03
CA ARG A 100 -7.47 1.90 17.77
C ARG A 100 -8.16 1.39 16.50
N CYS A 101 -9.46 1.12 16.58
CA CYS A 101 -10.30 0.88 15.39
C CYS A 101 -10.58 2.20 14.66
N LEU A 102 -10.24 2.32 13.38
CA LEU A 102 -10.42 3.56 12.61
C LEU A 102 -11.89 3.85 12.25
N TYR A 103 -12.78 2.86 12.35
CA TYR A 103 -14.22 3.09 12.23
C TYR A 103 -14.84 3.40 13.59
N THR A 104 -15.94 4.16 13.58
CA THR A 104 -16.66 4.48 14.81
C THR A 104 -17.49 3.29 15.26
N LYS A 105 -17.64 3.13 16.59
CA LYS A 105 -18.35 1.99 17.20
C LYS A 105 -19.83 1.89 16.79
N ASP A 106 -20.45 3.01 16.42
CA ASP A 106 -21.83 3.10 15.94
C ASP A 106 -22.01 2.66 14.48
N SER A 107 -20.92 2.44 13.73
CA SER A 107 -21.01 2.04 12.33
C SER A 107 -21.50 0.60 12.11
N GLY A 108 -21.38 -0.26 13.13
CA GLY A 108 -21.63 -1.70 13.00
C GLY A 108 -20.63 -2.45 12.11
N LEU A 109 -19.51 -1.83 11.72
CA LEU A 109 -18.53 -2.39 10.77
C LEU A 109 -17.22 -2.83 11.45
N GLN A 110 -17.24 -3.06 12.76
CA GLN A 110 -16.02 -3.18 13.58
C GLN A 110 -15.21 -4.43 13.22
N ASP A 111 -15.90 -5.51 12.88
CA ASP A 111 -15.32 -6.78 12.49
C ASP A 111 -14.55 -6.69 11.17
N VAL A 112 -14.90 -5.72 10.32
CA VAL A 112 -14.27 -5.50 9.00
C VAL A 112 -13.50 -4.18 8.93
N ALA A 113 -13.41 -3.45 10.04
CA ALA A 113 -12.78 -2.15 10.09
C ALA A 113 -11.25 -2.29 10.05
N PRO A 114 -10.53 -1.30 9.49
CA PRO A 114 -9.10 -1.23 9.65
C PRO A 114 -8.72 -0.78 11.07
N TRP A 115 -7.69 -1.41 11.63
CA TRP A 115 -7.17 -1.14 12.97
C TRP A 115 -5.77 -0.54 12.91
N LEU A 116 -5.58 0.59 13.57
CA LEU A 116 -4.26 1.19 13.78
C LEU A 116 -3.63 0.57 15.03
N VAL A 117 -2.43 0.03 14.91
CA VAL A 117 -1.71 -0.69 15.98
C VAL A 117 -0.29 -0.15 16.07
N GLU A 118 0.16 0.22 17.27
CA GLU A 118 1.56 0.59 17.50
C GLU A 118 2.44 -0.66 17.54
N LEU A 119 3.46 -0.69 16.69
CA LEU A 119 4.38 -1.82 16.54
C LEU A 119 5.56 -1.62 17.48
N HIS A 120 5.78 -2.59 18.37
CA HIS A 120 6.95 -2.64 19.24
C HIS A 120 7.85 -3.78 18.79
N ASP A 121 9.12 -3.47 18.56
CA ASP A 121 10.12 -4.48 18.20
C ASP A 121 10.25 -5.53 19.32
N GLY A 122 10.52 -6.77 18.94
CA GLY A 122 10.60 -7.90 19.87
C GLY A 122 9.25 -8.51 20.28
N THR A 123 8.11 -7.98 19.85
CA THR A 123 6.79 -8.50 20.26
C THR A 123 6.27 -9.67 19.39
N PRO A 124 5.63 -10.70 19.97
CA PRO A 124 5.12 -11.86 19.22
C PRO A 124 4.06 -11.50 18.17
N PHE A 125 3.24 -10.48 18.42
CA PHE A 125 2.23 -10.05 17.47
C PHE A 125 2.86 -9.45 16.21
N VAL A 126 3.89 -8.61 16.34
CA VAL A 126 4.61 -8.06 15.18
C VAL A 126 5.22 -9.20 14.36
N ARG A 127 5.88 -10.17 15.00
CA ARG A 127 6.42 -11.35 14.33
C ARG A 127 5.38 -12.14 13.54
N SER A 128 4.17 -12.25 14.08
CA SER A 128 3.05 -12.95 13.45
C SER A 128 2.67 -12.33 12.08
N LEU A 129 2.73 -11.00 11.96
CA LEU A 129 2.51 -10.26 10.70
C LEU A 129 3.48 -10.66 9.57
N PHE A 130 4.69 -11.10 9.95
CA PHE A 130 5.77 -11.39 9.02
C PHE A 130 6.17 -12.87 8.97
N THR A 131 5.43 -13.75 9.65
CA THR A 131 5.68 -15.18 9.62
C THR A 131 4.84 -15.87 8.56
N VAL A 132 5.47 -16.70 7.72
CA VAL A 132 4.81 -17.54 6.72
C VAL A 132 4.46 -18.92 7.29
N GLY A 133 3.31 -19.44 6.88
CA GLY A 133 2.86 -20.79 7.18
C GLY A 133 1.34 -20.89 7.36
N ASP A 134 0.85 -22.11 7.60
CA ASP A 134 -0.59 -22.40 7.76
C ASP A 134 -1.09 -22.20 9.19
N ALA A 135 -0.21 -21.83 10.12
CA ALA A 135 -0.60 -21.58 11.50
C ALA A 135 -1.61 -20.41 11.56
N PRO A 136 -2.63 -20.44 12.44
CA PRO A 136 -3.62 -19.37 12.53
C PRO A 136 -3.03 -17.98 12.80
N TRP A 137 -1.88 -17.93 13.46
CA TRP A 137 -1.14 -16.71 13.79
C TRP A 137 -0.09 -16.33 12.73
N ALA A 138 0.17 -17.16 11.72
CA ALA A 138 1.01 -16.77 10.60
C ALA A 138 0.18 -15.93 9.63
N LEU A 139 0.50 -14.63 9.54
CA LEU A 139 -0.30 -13.66 8.80
C LEU A 139 0.38 -13.19 7.51
N TRP A 140 1.63 -13.59 7.26
CA TRP A 140 2.24 -13.38 5.95
C TRP A 140 1.40 -14.05 4.86
N GLY A 141 1.34 -13.46 3.67
CA GLY A 141 0.51 -14.00 2.60
C GLY A 141 -0.95 -13.53 2.62
N ARG A 142 -1.45 -12.99 3.74
CA ARG A 142 -2.84 -12.55 3.87
C ARG A 142 -3.10 -11.12 3.39
N GLY A 143 -2.05 -10.38 3.01
CA GLY A 143 -2.17 -8.96 2.69
C GLY A 143 -2.78 -8.14 3.82
N TRP A 144 -2.35 -8.42 5.04
CA TRP A 144 -2.96 -7.93 6.27
C TRP A 144 -3.02 -6.40 6.38
N GLY A 145 -2.19 -5.63 5.66
CA GLY A 145 -2.20 -4.18 5.77
C GLY A 145 -0.93 -3.48 5.29
N THR A 146 -0.77 -2.24 5.74
CA THR A 146 0.43 -1.41 5.52
C THR A 146 1.08 -1.01 6.84
N VAL A 147 2.38 -0.70 6.80
CA VAL A 147 3.11 -0.11 7.92
C VAL A 147 3.23 1.39 7.69
N LEU A 148 3.14 2.17 8.77
CA LEU A 148 3.34 3.61 8.80
C LEU A 148 4.45 3.95 9.80
N ARG A 149 5.28 4.94 9.50
CA ARG A 149 6.11 5.62 10.51
C ARG A 149 5.72 7.07 10.61
N SER A 150 5.56 7.56 11.84
CA SER A 150 5.13 8.93 12.10
C SER A 150 5.74 9.48 13.37
N ALA A 151 5.95 10.79 13.42
CA ALA A 151 6.24 11.49 14.66
C ALA A 151 4.97 11.68 15.54
N MET A 152 3.78 11.48 14.97
CA MET A 152 2.53 11.57 15.71
C MET A 152 2.37 10.35 16.64
N PRO A 153 2.02 10.55 17.92
CA PRO A 153 1.62 9.45 18.80
C PRO A 153 0.30 8.83 18.34
N LEU A 154 -0.02 7.63 18.84
CA LEU A 154 -1.17 6.82 18.40
C LEU A 154 -2.47 7.62 18.25
N ASP A 155 -2.90 8.35 19.28
CA ASP A 155 -4.19 9.05 19.26
C ASP A 155 -4.23 10.21 18.24
N ALA A 156 -3.09 10.86 18.00
CA ALA A 156 -2.97 11.92 16.98
C ALA A 156 -3.00 11.33 15.57
N LEU A 157 -2.24 10.25 15.33
CA LEU A 157 -2.24 9.55 14.05
C LEU A 157 -3.63 8.93 13.76
N TYR A 158 -4.27 8.36 14.78
CA TYR A 158 -5.65 7.88 14.71
C TYR A 158 -6.62 8.98 14.22
N ALA A 159 -6.58 10.15 14.85
CA ALA A 159 -7.41 11.27 14.47
C ALA A 159 -7.11 11.74 13.03
N HIS A 160 -5.84 11.77 12.65
CA HIS A 160 -5.39 12.10 11.29
C HIS A 160 -5.96 11.12 10.26
N LEU A 161 -5.68 9.83 10.39
CA LEU A 161 -6.03 8.79 9.40
C LEU A 161 -7.54 8.61 9.21
N ARG A 162 -8.35 8.84 10.25
CA ARG A 162 -9.81 8.74 10.14
C ARG A 162 -10.40 9.65 9.08
N HIS A 163 -9.77 10.79 8.83
CA HIS A 163 -10.17 11.73 7.79
C HIS A 163 -9.99 11.21 6.36
N PHE A 164 -9.25 10.12 6.18
CA PHE A 164 -8.91 9.53 4.89
C PHE A 164 -9.57 8.17 4.65
N THR A 165 -10.23 7.59 5.67
CA THR A 165 -11.02 6.36 5.49
C THR A 165 -12.18 6.54 4.53
N GLN A 166 -12.72 7.76 4.44
CA GLN A 166 -13.72 8.20 3.48
C GLN A 166 -13.27 9.51 2.84
N VAL A 167 -13.17 9.53 1.52
CA VAL A 167 -12.71 10.69 0.75
C VAL A 167 -13.80 11.18 -0.19
N ARG A 168 -13.82 12.49 -0.46
CA ARG A 168 -14.71 13.09 -1.44
C ARG A 168 -14.06 13.08 -2.81
N LEU A 169 -14.78 12.59 -3.80
CA LEU A 169 -14.44 12.74 -5.22
C LEU A 169 -15.30 13.88 -5.81
N ASP A 170 -15.35 14.00 -7.14
CA ASP A 170 -16.23 14.95 -7.84
C ASP A 170 -17.73 14.59 -7.72
N GLY A 171 -18.04 13.41 -7.21
CA GLY A 171 -19.42 12.95 -6.97
C GLY A 171 -20.03 13.44 -5.63
N PRO A 172 -21.36 13.29 -5.47
CA PRO A 172 -22.06 13.83 -4.30
C PRO A 172 -21.86 13.04 -3.00
N LYS A 173 -21.37 11.79 -3.09
CA LYS A 173 -21.19 10.90 -1.94
C LYS A 173 -19.70 10.61 -1.72
N PRO A 174 -19.22 10.61 -0.47
CA PRO A 174 -17.87 10.14 -0.18
C PRO A 174 -17.75 8.65 -0.50
N VAL A 175 -16.53 8.21 -0.82
CA VAL A 175 -16.19 6.82 -1.07
C VAL A 175 -15.18 6.34 -0.03
N PHE A 176 -15.20 5.04 0.28
CA PHE A 176 -14.17 4.45 1.11
C PHE A 176 -12.85 4.37 0.33
N PHE A 177 -11.76 4.81 0.95
CA PHE A 177 -10.41 4.67 0.42
C PHE A 177 -9.59 3.77 1.33
N ARG A 178 -9.32 2.55 0.87
CA ARG A 178 -8.55 1.53 1.59
C ARG A 178 -7.05 1.73 1.36
N PHE A 179 -6.51 2.84 1.86
CA PHE A 179 -5.07 3.14 1.75
C PHE A 179 -4.18 2.12 2.48
N TRP A 180 -4.78 1.28 3.32
CA TRP A 180 -4.12 0.15 3.99
C TRP A 180 -4.06 -1.12 3.16
N GLU A 181 -4.64 -1.15 1.96
CA GLU A 181 -4.49 -2.29 1.06
C GLU A 181 -3.11 -2.24 0.38
N PRO A 182 -2.15 -3.09 0.77
CA PRO A 182 -0.74 -2.91 0.38
C PRO A 182 -0.51 -2.96 -1.13
N ARG A 183 -1.14 -3.87 -1.88
CA ARG A 183 -0.97 -3.97 -3.34
C ARG A 183 -1.52 -2.74 -4.07
N VAL A 184 -2.65 -2.21 -3.61
CA VAL A 184 -3.27 -1.00 -4.19
C VAL A 184 -2.44 0.22 -3.85
N MET A 185 -2.09 0.39 -2.58
CA MET A 185 -1.33 1.55 -2.11
C MET A 185 0.07 1.60 -2.72
N ALA A 186 0.78 0.48 -2.80
CA ALA A 186 2.08 0.37 -3.46
C ALA A 186 2.05 0.90 -4.91
N ARG A 187 1.03 0.51 -5.69
CA ARG A 187 0.86 0.96 -7.08
C ARG A 187 0.44 2.43 -7.14
N TYR A 188 -0.40 2.87 -6.20
CA TYR A 188 -0.83 4.27 -6.13
C TYR A 188 0.33 5.22 -5.81
N LEU A 189 1.29 4.80 -4.98
CA LEU A 189 2.51 5.58 -4.70
C LEU A 189 3.32 5.90 -5.96
N PHE A 190 3.38 4.99 -6.93
CA PHE A 190 4.08 5.21 -8.21
C PHE A 190 3.23 5.86 -9.30
N ASN A 191 1.94 5.48 -9.35
CA ASN A 191 1.13 5.71 -10.53
C ASN A 191 -0.05 6.66 -10.27
N HIS A 192 -0.01 7.50 -9.24
CA HIS A 192 -1.06 8.50 -9.01
C HIS A 192 -0.98 9.60 -10.08
N HIS A 193 -2.12 10.23 -10.37
CA HIS A 193 -2.13 11.44 -11.18
C HIS A 193 -1.37 12.57 -10.47
N ASP A 194 -0.60 13.39 -11.19
CA ASP A 194 0.24 14.45 -10.61
C ASP A 194 -0.53 15.40 -9.69
N THR A 195 -1.77 15.75 -10.06
CA THR A 195 -2.63 16.64 -9.23
C THR A 195 -3.13 15.98 -7.94
N ALA A 196 -3.01 14.66 -7.80
CA ALA A 196 -3.35 13.94 -6.58
C ALA A 196 -2.16 13.81 -5.60
N ARG A 197 -0.98 14.31 -5.98
CA ARG A 197 0.24 14.26 -5.17
C ARG A 197 0.09 14.95 -3.81
N GLU A 198 -0.51 16.13 -3.78
CA GLU A 198 -0.77 16.86 -2.52
C GLU A 198 -1.66 16.05 -1.58
N ASN A 199 -2.62 15.30 -2.11
CA ASN A 199 -3.50 14.44 -1.32
C ASN A 199 -2.73 13.28 -0.68
N LEU A 200 -1.79 12.70 -1.42
CA LEU A 200 -0.92 11.67 -0.92
C LEU A 200 0.01 12.20 0.19
N LEU A 201 0.62 13.36 -0.02
CA LEU A 201 1.43 14.05 1.00
C LEU A 201 0.59 14.40 2.25
N ALA A 202 -0.66 14.82 2.08
CA ALA A 202 -1.57 15.09 3.20
C ALA A 202 -1.96 13.82 3.96
N LEU A 203 -2.18 12.69 3.26
CA LEU A 203 -2.42 11.38 3.90
C LEU A 203 -1.20 10.96 4.72
N MET A 204 -0.01 11.04 4.14
CA MET A 204 1.23 10.63 4.79
C MET A 204 1.65 11.56 5.94
N GLY A 205 1.33 12.86 5.83
CA GLY A 205 1.96 13.90 6.64
C GLY A 205 3.48 13.91 6.44
N GLU A 206 4.26 14.28 7.46
CA GLU A 206 5.71 14.06 7.47
C GLU A 206 6.07 12.64 7.95
N GLY A 207 5.52 11.65 7.24
CA GLY A 207 5.59 10.24 7.59
C GLY A 207 6.13 9.34 6.48
N GLU A 208 6.21 8.05 6.80
CA GLU A 208 6.65 6.99 5.89
C GLU A 208 5.53 5.95 5.77
N ILE A 209 5.36 5.38 4.57
CA ILE A 209 4.47 4.24 4.31
C ILE A 209 5.31 3.11 3.74
N ILE A 210 5.17 1.91 4.31
CA ILE A 210 5.75 0.68 3.80
C ILE A 210 4.63 -0.29 3.42
N CYS A 211 4.58 -0.65 2.13
CA CYS A 211 3.63 -1.60 1.56
C CYS A 211 4.37 -2.88 1.20
N VAL A 212 4.09 -3.97 1.90
CA VAL A 212 4.71 -5.27 1.61
C VAL A 212 3.94 -5.96 0.49
N ASP A 213 4.62 -6.27 -0.61
CA ASP A 213 4.11 -7.12 -1.68
C ASP A 213 4.69 -8.52 -1.53
N TRP A 214 4.03 -9.31 -0.68
CA TRP A 214 4.42 -10.69 -0.36
C TRP A 214 4.33 -11.64 -1.56
N TRP A 215 3.69 -11.22 -2.66
CA TRP A 215 3.58 -12.02 -3.87
C TRP A 215 4.88 -11.97 -4.69
N ASN A 216 5.59 -10.85 -4.60
CA ASN A 216 6.78 -10.55 -5.40
C ASN A 216 8.05 -10.46 -4.55
N ASP A 217 7.98 -10.80 -3.26
CA ASP A 217 9.08 -10.70 -2.28
C ASP A 217 9.75 -9.32 -2.26
N ILE A 218 8.95 -8.26 -2.41
CA ILE A 218 9.39 -6.86 -2.35
C ILE A 218 8.54 -6.07 -1.36
N ALA A 219 9.01 -4.88 -1.01
CA ALA A 219 8.18 -3.85 -0.41
C ALA A 219 8.37 -2.50 -1.13
N VAL A 220 7.35 -1.66 -1.10
CA VAL A 220 7.46 -0.26 -1.50
C VAL A 220 7.56 0.59 -0.24
N HIS A 221 8.63 1.37 -0.14
CA HIS A 221 8.84 2.33 0.93
C HIS A 221 8.74 3.75 0.36
N ALA A 222 7.73 4.49 0.80
CA ALA A 222 7.56 5.89 0.49
C ALA A 222 7.81 6.76 1.71
N GLN A 223 8.55 7.86 1.55
CA GLN A 223 8.84 8.85 2.57
C GLN A 223 8.39 10.23 2.09
N ALA A 224 7.41 10.80 2.77
CA ALA A 224 7.01 12.19 2.58
C ALA A 224 7.96 13.09 3.38
N ARG A 225 8.58 14.05 2.70
CA ARG A 225 9.55 15.00 3.28
C ARG A 225 8.89 16.32 3.70
N VAL A 226 7.68 16.55 3.23
CA VAL A 226 6.83 17.70 3.57
C VAL A 226 5.40 17.22 3.81
N ALA A 227 4.71 17.85 4.76
CA ALA A 227 3.27 17.69 4.90
C ALA A 227 2.54 18.69 4.00
N ALA A 228 1.50 18.23 3.33
CA ALA A 228 0.54 19.09 2.63
C ALA A 228 -0.70 19.35 3.50
N GLU A 229 -1.41 20.43 3.20
CA GLU A 229 -2.71 20.69 3.82
C GLU A 229 -3.73 19.63 3.41
N ARG A 230 -4.72 19.39 4.29
CA ARG A 230 -5.76 18.42 4.00
C ARG A 230 -6.59 18.88 2.78
N PRO A 231 -6.66 18.06 1.72
CA PRO A 231 -7.41 18.40 0.52
C PRO A 231 -8.93 18.30 0.75
N ARG A 232 -9.70 19.15 0.05
CA ARG A 232 -11.18 19.14 0.12
C ARG A 232 -11.82 17.99 -0.67
N HIS A 233 -11.16 17.57 -1.74
CA HIS A 233 -11.54 16.49 -2.64
C HIS A 233 -10.28 15.77 -3.11
N TRP A 234 -10.44 14.55 -3.62
CA TRP A 234 -9.36 13.74 -4.14
C TRP A 234 -9.50 13.59 -5.67
N PRO A 235 -8.80 14.43 -6.45
CA PRO A 235 -8.94 14.42 -7.90
C PRO A 235 -8.37 13.12 -8.48
N HIS A 236 -8.96 12.62 -9.55
CA HIS A 236 -8.53 11.43 -10.31
C HIS A 236 -8.44 10.10 -9.53
N LEU A 237 -8.80 10.07 -8.24
CA LEU A 237 -8.65 8.86 -7.42
C LEU A 237 -9.41 7.67 -8.01
N ARG A 238 -10.57 7.91 -8.62
CA ARG A 238 -11.38 6.84 -9.23
C ARG A 238 -10.67 6.25 -10.43
N GLU A 239 -10.23 7.11 -11.34
CA GLU A 239 -9.51 6.74 -12.56
C GLU A 239 -8.21 6.00 -12.22
N ASP A 240 -7.47 6.49 -11.22
CA ASP A 240 -6.24 5.87 -10.73
C ASP A 240 -6.50 4.50 -10.12
N LEU A 241 -7.49 4.38 -9.24
CA LEU A 241 -7.83 3.11 -8.60
C LEU A 241 -8.39 2.09 -9.60
N ASP A 242 -9.17 2.51 -10.59
CA ASP A 242 -9.70 1.61 -11.61
C ASP A 242 -8.58 1.09 -12.53
N ARG A 243 -7.61 1.94 -12.89
CA ARG A 243 -6.38 1.54 -13.60
C ARG A 243 -5.56 0.53 -12.77
N ILE A 244 -5.35 0.81 -11.49
CA ILE A 244 -4.59 -0.06 -10.57
C ILE A 244 -5.28 -1.40 -10.36
N ARG A 245 -6.62 -1.41 -10.23
CA ARG A 245 -7.41 -2.65 -10.11
C ARG A 245 -7.27 -3.52 -11.34
N LEU A 246 -7.35 -2.92 -12.53
CA LEU A 246 -7.15 -3.65 -13.78
C LEU A 246 -5.74 -4.24 -13.86
N GLN A 247 -4.72 -3.48 -13.49
CA GLN A 247 -3.34 -3.96 -13.41
C GLN A 247 -3.23 -5.18 -12.47
N ILE A 248 -3.71 -5.07 -11.23
CA ILE A 248 -3.66 -6.14 -10.23
C ILE A 248 -4.37 -7.40 -10.74
N TYR A 249 -5.54 -7.23 -11.36
CA TYR A 249 -6.31 -8.33 -11.95
C TYR A 249 -5.52 -9.04 -13.07
N CYS A 250 -4.94 -8.28 -13.99
CA CYS A 250 -4.16 -8.84 -15.11
C CYS A 250 -2.90 -9.58 -14.64
N GLU A 251 -2.19 -9.07 -13.63
CA GLU A 251 -1.04 -9.76 -13.02
C GLU A 251 -1.47 -11.10 -12.40
N THR A 252 -2.50 -11.07 -11.54
CA THR A 252 -3.01 -12.30 -10.89
C THR A 252 -3.49 -13.31 -11.92
N LEU A 253 -4.17 -12.87 -12.98
CA LEU A 253 -4.59 -13.76 -14.06
C LEU A 253 -3.40 -14.34 -14.84
N THR A 254 -2.34 -13.55 -15.05
CA THR A 254 -1.11 -14.03 -15.72
C THR A 254 -0.42 -15.11 -14.90
N ASP A 255 -0.33 -14.93 -13.59
CA ASP A 255 0.29 -15.90 -12.70
C ASP A 255 -0.54 -17.19 -12.58
N GLU A 256 -1.87 -17.08 -12.52
CA GLU A 256 -2.78 -18.22 -12.48
C GLU A 256 -2.80 -19.02 -13.79
N LEU A 257 -2.73 -18.34 -14.94
CA LEU A 257 -2.72 -19.00 -16.25
C LEU A 257 -1.34 -19.54 -16.63
N GLY A 258 -0.25 -18.95 -16.12
CA GLY A 258 1.13 -19.38 -16.37
C GLY A 258 1.49 -19.47 -17.86
N GLU A 259 2.42 -20.37 -18.23
CA GLU A 259 2.81 -20.63 -19.63
C GLU A 259 1.69 -21.25 -20.50
N ARG A 260 0.54 -21.62 -19.90
CA ARG A 260 -0.54 -22.32 -20.62
C ARG A 260 -1.26 -21.41 -21.62
N VAL A 261 -1.15 -20.10 -21.41
CA VAL A 261 -1.69 -19.07 -22.30
C VAL A 261 -0.59 -18.04 -22.51
N PRO A 262 -0.17 -17.76 -23.75
CA PRO A 262 0.80 -16.69 -24.01
C PRO A 262 0.31 -15.36 -23.42
N ARG A 263 1.20 -14.58 -22.80
CA ARG A 263 0.85 -13.30 -22.15
C ARG A 263 0.05 -12.35 -23.06
N TRP A 264 0.29 -12.36 -24.37
CA TRP A 264 -0.45 -11.55 -25.36
C TRP A 264 -1.92 -11.98 -25.55
N ALA A 265 -2.27 -13.22 -25.22
CA ALA A 265 -3.62 -13.77 -25.34
C ALA A 265 -4.49 -13.48 -24.10
N ILE A 266 -3.90 -12.92 -23.04
CA ILE A 266 -4.63 -12.34 -21.92
C ILE A 266 -5.08 -10.95 -22.38
N LEU A 267 -6.39 -10.79 -22.62
CA LEU A 267 -7.00 -9.52 -23.05
C LEU A 267 -6.77 -8.43 -21.98
N ILE A 268 -5.70 -7.66 -22.11
CA ILE A 268 -5.52 -6.37 -21.44
C ILE A 268 -6.09 -5.32 -22.38
N ASN A 269 -7.41 -5.10 -22.34
CA ASN A 269 -8.04 -4.08 -23.17
C ASN A 269 -8.69 -2.98 -22.32
N PRO A 270 -8.04 -1.82 -22.12
CA PRO A 270 -8.70 -0.64 -21.59
C PRO A 270 -9.50 0.15 -22.65
N SER A 271 -9.42 -0.18 -23.94
CA SER A 271 -10.08 0.61 -25.00
C SER A 271 -10.20 -0.14 -26.33
N GLY A 272 -11.30 -0.86 -26.53
CA GLY A 272 -11.60 -1.50 -27.81
C GLY A 272 -12.91 -2.27 -27.85
N LEU A 273 -13.99 -1.69 -27.31
CA LEU A 273 -15.36 -2.02 -27.72
C LEU A 273 -15.95 -0.76 -28.35
N LYS A 274 -15.61 -0.53 -29.62
CA LYS A 274 -16.51 0.13 -30.56
C LYS A 274 -16.76 -0.88 -31.68
N GLN A 275 -18.03 -1.28 -31.77
CA GLN A 275 -18.58 -1.94 -32.95
C GLN A 275 -18.46 -1.02 -34.16
#